data_AF-A0A358UZ61-F1
#
_entry.id   AF-A0A358UZ61-F1
#
_cell.length_a   1.000
_cell.length_b   1.000
_cell.length_c   1.000
_cell.angle_alpha   90.00
_cell.angle_beta   90.00
_cell.angle_gamma   90.00
#
_symmetry.space_group_name_H-M   'P 1'
#
loop_
_entity.id
_entity.type
_entity.pdbx_description
1 polymer ?
#
loop_
_entity_poly.entity_id
_entity_poly.type
_entity_poly.pdbx_seq_one_letter_code
_entity_poly.pdbx_strand_id
1 'polypeptide(L)'
;EEHDKEFVFLGIGFETTVPTVAATIESAKAQGVTNFSVLSAHKTMPMAMRALLDSPSLRIDGFLCPGHVSVITGTFIYEFIPKEYGIPCAVTGFEPLDILLGIRALLKMRVENRYEVENVYARAVRAEGNEYARRIVESVFEPSDAEWRGIGNIPGSGLTIREEYSEFDAARRHGVTIPNIEPPRGCLCGEVLRGAKEPFDCPLFDKVCNPQSPIGACMVSSEGACSAAWKYRRA
;
A
#
# COMPACT_ATOMS: atom_id res chain seq x y z
N GLU A 1 -15.26 3.59 27.65
CA GLU A 1 -16.64 4.13 27.60
C GLU A 1 -17.66 3.00 27.56
N GLU A 2 -17.53 2.04 26.66
CA GLU A 2 -18.40 0.86 26.61
C GLU A 2 -17.58 -0.41 26.93
N HIS A 3 -17.84 -1.07 28.06
CA HIS A 3 -17.07 -2.24 28.50
C HIS A 3 -17.74 -3.58 28.14
N ASP A 4 -19.04 -3.57 27.85
CA ASP A 4 -19.84 -4.77 27.56
C ASP A 4 -19.94 -5.09 26.06
N LYS A 5 -19.30 -4.26 25.22
CA LYS A 5 -19.28 -4.43 23.75
C LYS A 5 -17.90 -4.80 23.28
N GLU A 6 -17.84 -5.60 22.23
CA GLU A 6 -16.61 -5.96 21.55
C GLU A 6 -16.38 -5.05 20.34
N PHE A 7 -15.18 -4.52 20.23
CA PHE A 7 -14.78 -3.59 19.17
C PHE A 7 -13.71 -4.23 18.30
N VAL A 8 -14.05 -4.46 17.04
CA VAL A 8 -13.11 -4.93 16.02
C VAL A 8 -12.77 -3.77 15.09
N PHE A 9 -11.50 -3.35 15.08
CA PHE A 9 -10.99 -2.38 14.13
C PHE A 9 -10.47 -3.06 12.87
N LEU A 10 -10.90 -2.60 11.70
CA LEU A 10 -10.42 -3.11 10.42
C LEU A 10 -9.10 -2.42 10.05
N GLY A 11 -7.98 -3.10 10.28
CA GLY A 11 -6.63 -2.60 10.04
C GLY A 11 -6.28 -2.63 8.56
N ILE A 12 -6.64 -1.57 7.82
CA ILE A 12 -6.29 -1.42 6.39
C ILE A 12 -5.21 -0.34 6.24
N GLY A 13 -4.26 -0.62 5.36
CA GLY A 13 -3.35 0.37 4.81
C GLY A 13 -1.92 -0.13 4.75
N PHE A 14 -1.06 0.77 4.28
CA PHE A 14 0.35 0.53 4.07
C PHE A 14 1.19 0.99 5.26
N GLU A 15 2.50 1.05 5.09
CA GLU A 15 3.45 1.41 6.15
C GLU A 15 3.18 2.77 6.79
N THR A 16 2.39 3.63 6.14
CA THR A 16 1.94 4.92 6.68
C THR A 16 0.94 4.81 7.83
N THR A 17 0.07 3.80 7.81
CA THR A 17 -1.02 3.66 8.80
C THR A 17 -0.73 2.59 9.85
N VAL A 18 0.07 1.58 9.52
CA VAL A 18 0.41 0.46 10.40
C VAL A 18 0.99 0.92 11.75
N PRO A 19 1.91 1.90 11.83
CA PRO A 19 2.50 2.29 13.13
C PRO A 19 1.47 2.78 14.15
N THR A 20 0.43 3.49 13.71
CA THR A 20 -0.64 3.95 14.61
C THR A 20 -1.49 2.80 15.12
N VAL A 21 -1.74 1.80 14.28
CA VAL A 21 -2.43 0.57 14.70
C VAL A 21 -1.57 -0.23 15.67
N ALA A 22 -0.27 -0.36 15.41
CA ALA A 22 0.69 -0.99 16.32
C ALA A 22 0.70 -0.31 17.69
N ALA A 23 0.81 1.03 17.71
CA ALA A 23 0.75 1.83 18.93
C ALA A 23 -0.55 1.65 19.71
N THR A 24 -1.67 1.50 18.99
CA THR A 24 -2.98 1.27 19.60
C THR A 24 -3.03 -0.08 20.29
N ILE A 25 -2.49 -1.14 19.67
CA ILE A 25 -2.38 -2.48 20.25
C ILE A 25 -1.45 -2.48 21.48
N GLU A 26 -0.26 -1.88 21.40
CA GLU A 26 0.65 -1.78 22.56
C GLU A 26 0.01 -1.03 23.72
N SER A 27 -0.66 0.09 23.43
CA SER A 27 -1.37 0.88 24.44
C SER A 27 -2.54 0.13 25.05
N ALA A 28 -3.32 -0.60 24.24
CA ALA A 28 -4.44 -1.42 24.72
C ALA A 28 -3.94 -2.52 25.67
N LYS A 29 -2.82 -3.18 25.32
CA LYS A 29 -2.17 -4.18 26.19
C LYS A 29 -1.69 -3.57 27.51
N ALA A 30 -0.97 -2.45 27.45
CA ALA A 30 -0.45 -1.77 28.63
C ALA A 30 -1.58 -1.29 29.58
N GLN A 31 -2.75 -0.96 29.04
CA GLN A 31 -3.92 -0.53 29.80
C GLN A 31 -4.86 -1.69 30.20
N GLY A 32 -4.57 -2.93 29.80
CA GLY A 32 -5.42 -4.08 30.07
C GLY A 32 -6.79 -4.02 29.40
N VAL A 33 -6.88 -3.43 28.21
CA VAL A 33 -8.12 -3.37 27.41
C VAL A 33 -8.38 -4.72 26.77
N THR A 34 -9.50 -5.37 27.12
CA THR A 34 -9.82 -6.74 26.70
C THR A 34 -10.91 -6.85 25.64
N ASN A 35 -11.62 -5.76 25.37
CA ASN A 35 -12.76 -5.71 24.44
C ASN A 35 -12.43 -5.03 23.11
N PHE A 36 -11.15 -4.91 22.77
CA PHE A 36 -10.66 -4.35 21.53
C PHE A 36 -9.80 -5.39 20.79
N SER A 37 -9.98 -5.50 19.48
CA SER A 37 -9.16 -6.31 18.60
C SER A 37 -9.05 -5.69 17.21
N VAL A 38 -8.07 -6.13 16.44
CA VAL A 38 -7.78 -5.66 15.08
C VAL A 38 -7.90 -6.84 14.11
N LEU A 39 -8.68 -6.66 13.05
CA LEU A 39 -8.62 -7.53 11.88
C LEU A 39 -7.57 -6.97 10.92
N SER A 40 -6.36 -7.52 10.96
CA SER A 40 -5.24 -7.03 10.14
C SER A 40 -5.42 -7.41 8.67
N ALA A 41 -5.52 -6.39 7.82
CA ALA A 41 -5.46 -6.47 6.36
C ALA A 41 -4.36 -5.56 5.80
N HIS A 42 -3.37 -5.26 6.63
CA HIS A 42 -2.22 -4.42 6.32
C HIS A 42 -1.34 -5.05 5.25
N LYS A 43 -0.72 -4.19 4.46
CA LYS A 43 0.07 -4.55 3.28
C LYS A 43 1.38 -3.76 3.26
N THR A 44 2.39 -4.28 2.59
CA THR A 44 3.71 -3.65 2.43
C THR A 44 4.07 -3.47 0.96
N MET A 45 4.74 -2.38 0.64
CA MET A 45 5.07 -1.97 -0.72
C MET A 45 6.17 -2.81 -1.39
N PRO A 46 7.28 -3.19 -0.74
CA PRO A 46 8.42 -3.80 -1.43
C PRO A 46 8.05 -5.06 -2.23
N MET A 47 7.28 -5.96 -1.62
CA MET A 47 6.87 -7.21 -2.27
C MET A 47 5.84 -6.98 -3.38
N ALA A 48 4.95 -6.00 -3.24
CA ALA A 48 4.04 -5.62 -4.31
C ALA A 48 4.79 -5.02 -5.50
N MET A 49 5.76 -4.15 -5.26
CA MET A 49 6.61 -3.57 -6.31
C MET A 49 7.42 -4.66 -7.04
N ARG A 50 7.97 -5.62 -6.29
CA ARG A 50 8.63 -6.80 -6.86
C ARG A 50 7.69 -7.61 -7.75
N ALA A 51 6.47 -7.90 -7.29
CA ALA A 51 5.48 -8.63 -8.09
C ALA A 51 5.11 -7.91 -9.40
N LEU A 52 5.11 -6.57 -9.41
CA LEU A 52 4.92 -5.79 -10.64
C LEU A 52 6.12 -5.89 -11.58
N LEU A 53 7.34 -5.83 -11.04
CA LEU A 53 8.58 -5.96 -11.82
C LEU A 53 8.76 -7.34 -12.45
N ASP A 54 8.37 -8.39 -11.73
CA ASP A 54 8.43 -9.77 -12.21
C ASP A 54 7.31 -10.09 -13.22
N SER A 55 6.37 -9.17 -13.44
CA SER A 55 5.27 -9.34 -14.38
C SER A 55 5.71 -9.10 -15.83
N PRO A 56 5.70 -10.12 -16.71
CA PRO A 56 6.19 -9.97 -18.08
C PRO A 56 5.29 -9.08 -18.95
N SER A 57 4.06 -8.82 -18.50
CA SER A 57 3.11 -7.93 -19.18
C SER A 57 3.36 -6.45 -18.92
N LEU A 58 4.19 -6.11 -17.93
CA LEU A 58 4.47 -4.73 -17.54
C LEU A 58 5.85 -4.31 -18.03
N ARG A 59 5.95 -3.07 -18.54
CA ARG A 59 7.22 -2.45 -18.88
C ARG A 59 7.39 -1.23 -17.97
N ILE A 60 8.17 -1.42 -16.91
CA ILE A 60 8.43 -0.37 -15.92
C ILE A 60 9.84 0.14 -16.12
N ASP A 61 9.93 1.41 -16.47
CA ASP A 61 11.20 2.10 -16.77
C ASP A 61 11.74 2.92 -15.59
N GLY A 62 10.93 3.08 -14.54
CA GLY A 62 11.28 3.79 -13.32
C GLY A 62 10.10 3.86 -12.36
N PHE A 63 10.38 4.09 -11.08
CA PHE A 63 9.34 4.28 -10.07
C PHE A 63 9.36 5.69 -9.49
N LEU A 64 8.18 6.30 -9.42
CA LEU A 64 7.91 7.35 -8.46
C LEU A 64 7.49 6.69 -7.14
N CYS A 65 8.39 6.67 -6.17
CA CYS A 65 8.18 6.01 -4.90
C CYS A 65 7.32 6.89 -3.96
N PRO A 66 6.39 6.29 -3.21
CA PRO A 66 5.41 7.01 -2.40
C PRO A 66 6.04 7.70 -1.18
N GLY A 67 6.04 9.03 -1.19
CA GLY A 67 6.71 9.84 -0.16
C GLY A 67 6.28 9.53 1.28
N HIS A 68 4.98 9.41 1.56
CA HIS A 68 4.52 9.14 2.93
C HIS A 68 4.97 7.76 3.43
N VAL A 69 4.96 6.72 2.59
CA VAL A 69 5.53 5.41 2.96
C VAL A 69 7.01 5.60 3.30
N SER A 70 7.74 6.32 2.44
CA SER A 70 9.17 6.59 2.66
C SER A 70 9.47 7.43 3.91
N VAL A 71 8.54 8.26 4.41
CA VAL A 71 8.71 8.93 5.71
C VAL A 71 8.83 7.92 6.84
N ILE A 72 8.06 6.82 6.77
CA ILE A 72 8.09 5.75 7.78
C ILE A 72 9.25 4.80 7.51
N THR A 73 9.33 4.30 6.28
CA THR A 73 10.23 3.21 5.92
C THR A 73 11.63 3.66 5.57
N GLY A 74 11.83 4.93 5.22
CA GLY A 74 13.07 5.40 4.61
C GLY A 74 13.17 5.01 3.13
N THR A 75 14.25 5.44 2.49
CA THR A 75 14.49 5.18 1.05
C THR A 75 15.08 3.80 0.81
N PHE A 76 15.71 3.18 1.83
CA PHE A 76 16.43 1.92 1.66
C PHE A 76 15.52 0.77 1.19
N ILE A 77 14.21 0.82 1.50
CA ILE A 77 13.27 -0.24 1.10
C ILE A 77 13.13 -0.38 -0.42
N TYR A 78 13.56 0.62 -1.19
CA TYR A 78 13.52 0.58 -2.65
C TYR A 78 14.86 0.19 -3.28
N GLU A 79 15.95 0.06 -2.50
CA GLU A 79 17.29 -0.17 -3.05
C GLU A 79 17.43 -1.49 -3.81
N PHE A 80 16.59 -2.47 -3.52
CA PHE A 80 16.56 -3.73 -4.26
C PHE A 80 16.22 -3.52 -5.74
N ILE A 81 15.41 -2.49 -6.06
CA ILE A 81 14.93 -2.24 -7.42
C ILE A 81 16.09 -1.89 -8.37
N PRO A 82 16.92 -0.85 -8.12
CA PRO A 82 18.07 -0.59 -8.98
C PRO A 82 19.12 -1.70 -8.91
N LYS A 83 19.35 -2.32 -7.75
CA LYS A 83 20.37 -3.35 -7.55
C LYS A 83 20.07 -4.65 -8.32
N GLU A 84 18.82 -5.07 -8.34
CA GLU A 84 18.41 -6.37 -8.89
C GLU A 84 17.78 -6.24 -10.29
N TYR A 85 17.09 -5.13 -10.57
CA TYR A 85 16.35 -4.95 -11.82
C TYR A 85 16.95 -3.89 -12.75
N GLY A 86 17.93 -3.09 -12.28
CA GLY A 86 18.48 -2.00 -13.08
C GLY A 86 17.43 -0.93 -13.43
N ILE A 87 16.50 -0.67 -12.51
CA ILE A 87 15.41 0.30 -12.68
C ILE A 87 15.61 1.45 -11.68
N PRO A 88 15.65 2.72 -12.13
CA PRO A 88 15.83 3.84 -11.23
C PRO A 88 14.56 4.15 -10.44
N CYS A 89 14.73 4.69 -9.25
CA CYS A 89 13.63 5.09 -8.36
C CYS A 89 13.79 6.54 -7.93
N ALA A 90 12.70 7.28 -7.83
CA ALA A 90 12.67 8.62 -7.29
C ALA A 90 11.62 8.73 -6.19
N VAL A 91 12.03 9.00 -4.96
CA VAL A 91 11.11 9.24 -3.83
C VAL A 91 10.61 10.68 -3.89
N THR A 92 9.31 10.84 -4.06
CA THR A 92 8.67 12.15 -4.31
C THR A 92 7.70 12.56 -3.21
N GLY A 93 7.53 13.88 -3.05
CA GLY A 93 6.39 14.45 -2.36
C GLY A 93 5.15 14.48 -3.26
N PHE A 94 4.10 15.18 -2.81
CA PHE A 94 2.79 15.19 -3.48
C PHE A 94 2.46 16.52 -4.17
N GLU A 95 3.34 17.52 -4.04
CA GLU A 95 3.15 18.78 -4.77
C GLU A 95 3.44 18.58 -6.26
N PRO A 96 2.79 19.33 -7.16
CA PRO A 96 3.02 19.20 -8.60
C PRO A 96 4.52 19.32 -8.98
N LEU A 97 5.27 20.19 -8.30
CA LEU A 97 6.69 20.35 -8.54
C LEU A 97 7.51 19.15 -8.06
N ASP A 98 7.13 18.49 -6.95
CA ASP A 98 7.82 17.28 -6.48
C ASP A 98 7.72 16.16 -7.51
N ILE A 99 6.53 15.99 -8.08
CA ILE A 99 6.27 14.99 -9.13
C ILE A 99 7.13 15.29 -10.36
N LEU A 100 7.15 16.55 -10.83
CA LEU A 100 7.98 16.95 -11.97
C LEU A 100 9.48 16.74 -11.70
N LEU A 101 9.95 17.03 -10.49
CA LEU A 101 11.34 16.79 -10.08
C LEU A 101 11.67 15.29 -10.06
N GLY A 102 10.75 14.45 -9.59
CA GLY A 102 10.89 13.00 -9.62
C GLY A 102 10.97 12.45 -11.06
N ILE A 103 10.09 12.90 -11.94
CA ILE A 103 10.13 12.53 -13.37
C ILE A 103 11.46 12.94 -13.99
N ARG A 104 11.92 14.18 -13.73
CA ARG A 104 13.21 14.67 -14.20
C ARG A 104 14.37 13.81 -13.70
N ALA A 105 14.37 13.44 -12.42
CA ALA A 105 15.39 12.58 -11.83
C ALA A 105 15.46 11.21 -12.52
N LEU A 106 14.30 10.56 -12.72
CA LEU A 106 14.21 9.29 -13.43
C LEU A 106 14.75 9.39 -14.87
N LEU A 107 14.30 10.40 -15.63
CA LEU A 107 14.76 10.60 -17.01
C LEU A 107 16.27 10.87 -17.09
N LYS A 108 16.81 11.69 -16.18
CA LYS A 108 18.25 11.97 -16.11
C LYS A 108 19.05 10.70 -15.84
N MET A 109 18.67 9.94 -14.82
CA MET A 109 19.28 8.65 -14.48
C MET A 109 19.28 7.69 -15.67
N ARG A 110 18.18 7.62 -16.43
CA ARG A 110 18.10 6.79 -17.63
C ARG A 110 19.02 7.23 -18.75
N VAL A 111 19.12 8.53 -19.01
CA VAL A 111 20.06 9.07 -20.03
C VAL A 111 21.51 8.81 -19.64
N GLU A 112 21.82 8.87 -18.34
CA GLU A 112 23.16 8.65 -17.79
C GLU A 112 23.52 7.16 -17.60
N ASN A 113 22.59 6.22 -17.87
CA ASN A 113 22.71 4.80 -17.51
C ASN A 113 23.06 4.59 -16.02
N ARG A 114 22.49 5.42 -15.15
CA ARG A 114 22.67 5.39 -13.70
C ARG A 114 21.38 4.89 -13.05
N TYR A 115 21.49 3.90 -12.17
CA TYR A 115 20.34 3.24 -11.54
C TYR A 115 20.51 3.28 -10.03
N GLU A 116 19.80 4.21 -9.39
CA GLU A 116 19.83 4.42 -7.94
C GLU A 116 18.46 4.84 -7.43
N VAL A 117 18.34 5.00 -6.11
CA VAL A 117 17.17 5.60 -5.46
C VAL A 117 17.50 7.07 -5.18
N GLU A 118 16.89 8.00 -5.92
CA GLU A 118 17.06 9.44 -5.71
C GLU A 118 15.96 9.98 -4.79
N ASN A 119 16.35 10.63 -3.69
CA ASN A 119 15.39 11.25 -2.76
C ASN A 119 15.14 12.71 -3.12
N VAL A 120 14.10 12.99 -3.91
CA VAL A 120 13.69 14.36 -4.23
C VAL A 120 12.76 14.95 -3.16
N TYR A 121 12.41 14.18 -2.12
CA TYR A 121 11.58 14.60 -0.98
C TYR A 121 12.37 14.71 0.33
N ALA A 122 13.66 15.09 0.25
CA ALA A 122 14.59 15.14 1.38
C ALA A 122 14.16 16.06 2.55
N ARG A 123 13.20 16.98 2.32
CA ARG A 123 12.62 17.81 3.38
C ARG A 123 11.77 17.02 4.39
N ALA A 124 11.29 15.83 4.02
CA ALA A 124 10.45 14.98 4.86
C ALA A 124 11.02 13.55 5.03
N VAL A 125 11.76 13.05 4.03
CA VAL A 125 12.23 11.66 4.01
C VAL A 125 13.71 11.58 4.33
N ARG A 126 14.06 10.76 5.33
CA ARG A 126 15.44 10.35 5.64
C ARG A 126 15.75 8.97 5.05
N ALA A 127 17.02 8.63 4.91
CA ALA A 127 17.41 7.34 4.34
C ALA A 127 16.92 6.17 5.20
N GLU A 128 17.08 6.29 6.52
CA GLU A 128 16.70 5.33 7.56
C GLU A 128 15.19 5.29 7.87
N GLY A 129 14.45 6.34 7.47
CA GLY A 129 13.03 6.51 7.77
C GLY A 129 12.79 6.96 9.21
N ASN A 130 11.67 6.50 9.78
CA ASN A 130 11.32 6.71 11.17
C ASN A 130 11.61 5.44 11.97
N GLU A 131 12.77 5.40 12.63
CA GLU A 131 13.21 4.24 13.40
C GLU A 131 12.22 3.81 14.49
N TYR A 132 11.59 4.77 15.18
CA TYR A 132 10.61 4.47 16.23
C TYR A 132 9.35 3.81 15.65
N ALA A 133 8.81 4.39 14.57
CA ALA A 133 7.65 3.84 13.87
C ALA A 133 7.92 2.45 13.30
N ARG A 134 9.15 2.17 12.85
CA ARG A 134 9.51 0.82 12.39
C ARG A 134 9.61 -0.18 13.54
N ARG A 135 10.26 0.20 14.66
CA ARG A 135 10.39 -0.67 15.83
C ARG A 135 9.04 -1.08 16.42
N ILE A 136 8.08 -0.16 16.48
CA ILE A 136 6.74 -0.47 17.00
C ILE A 136 5.94 -1.38 16.05
N VAL A 137 6.14 -1.25 14.74
CA VAL A 137 5.55 -2.19 13.79
C VAL A 137 6.20 -3.56 13.93
N GLU A 138 7.53 -3.61 14.03
CA GLU A 138 8.28 -4.86 14.19
C GLU A 138 7.97 -5.59 15.51
N SER A 139 7.63 -4.86 16.59
CA SER A 139 7.24 -5.45 17.88
C SER A 139 5.84 -6.07 17.86
N VAL A 140 4.89 -5.49 17.11
CA VAL A 140 3.49 -5.93 17.09
C VAL A 140 3.17 -6.87 15.93
N PHE A 141 3.78 -6.65 14.77
CA PHE A 141 3.46 -7.34 13.53
C PHE A 141 4.64 -8.16 13.01
N GLU A 142 4.32 -9.18 12.22
CA GLU A 142 5.28 -9.94 11.44
C GLU A 142 4.83 -10.12 9.99
N PRO A 143 5.78 -10.26 9.03
CA PRO A 143 5.43 -10.48 7.63
C PRO A 143 4.58 -11.73 7.45
N SER A 144 3.57 -11.61 6.60
CA SER A 144 2.72 -12.73 6.18
C SER A 144 2.47 -12.67 4.68
N ASP A 145 1.95 -13.74 4.12
CA ASP A 145 1.36 -13.68 2.79
C ASP A 145 0.08 -12.83 2.85
N ALA A 146 -0.26 -12.18 1.73
CA ALA A 146 -1.50 -11.42 1.63
C ALA A 146 -2.07 -11.46 0.22
N GLU A 147 -3.39 -11.54 0.15
CA GLU A 147 -4.15 -11.36 -1.07
C GLU A 147 -4.24 -9.88 -1.44
N TRP A 148 -3.82 -9.55 -2.65
CA TRP A 148 -3.94 -8.22 -3.25
C TRP A 148 -5.01 -8.27 -4.34
N ARG A 149 -6.09 -7.51 -4.13
CA ARG A 149 -7.24 -7.50 -5.03
C ARG A 149 -6.82 -7.20 -6.47
N GLY A 150 -7.01 -8.18 -7.36
CA GLY A 150 -6.69 -8.05 -8.78
C GLY A 150 -5.21 -8.23 -9.16
N ILE A 151 -4.36 -8.56 -8.19
CA ILE A 151 -2.96 -8.97 -8.41
C ILE A 151 -2.76 -10.43 -8.00
N GLY A 152 -3.40 -10.88 -6.92
CA GLY A 152 -3.30 -12.23 -6.37
C GLY A 152 -2.60 -12.26 -5.01
N ASN A 153 -2.32 -13.46 -4.52
CA ASN A 153 -1.54 -13.64 -3.30
C ASN A 153 -0.06 -13.28 -3.56
N ILE A 154 0.46 -12.35 -2.76
CA ILE A 154 1.86 -11.91 -2.84
C ILE A 154 2.56 -12.34 -1.54
N PRO A 155 3.54 -13.27 -1.59
CA PRO A 155 4.22 -13.76 -0.40
C PRO A 155 4.94 -12.66 0.37
N GLY A 156 4.85 -12.70 1.70
CA GLY A 156 5.50 -11.74 2.60
C GLY A 156 5.07 -10.27 2.46
N SER A 157 3.99 -9.99 1.73
CA SER A 157 3.49 -8.64 1.47
C SER A 157 2.43 -8.15 2.48
N GLY A 158 2.03 -9.01 3.40
CA GLY A 158 1.07 -8.73 4.47
C GLY A 158 1.74 -8.55 5.82
N LEU A 159 0.94 -8.13 6.80
CA LEU A 159 1.33 -8.11 8.20
C LEU A 159 0.27 -8.81 9.05
N THR A 160 0.70 -9.81 9.81
CA THR A 160 -0.13 -10.47 10.83
C THR A 160 0.34 -10.08 12.22
N ILE A 161 -0.58 -10.12 13.19
CA ILE A 161 -0.28 -9.78 14.58
C ILE A 161 0.53 -10.92 15.20
N ARG A 162 1.64 -10.58 15.86
CA ARG A 162 2.53 -11.54 16.52
C ARG A 162 1.82 -12.27 17.65
N GLU A 163 2.33 -13.45 17.99
CA GLU A 163 1.78 -14.28 19.08
C GLU A 163 1.70 -13.53 20.42
N GLU A 164 2.68 -12.70 20.73
CA GLU A 164 2.70 -11.90 21.98
C GLU A 164 1.51 -10.93 22.09
N TYR A 165 0.84 -10.63 20.99
CA TYR A 165 -0.32 -9.75 20.91
C TYR A 165 -1.56 -10.50 20.39
N SER A 166 -1.59 -11.84 20.45
CA SER A 166 -2.65 -12.67 19.87
C SER A 166 -4.05 -12.39 20.42
N GLU A 167 -4.15 -11.86 21.65
CA GLU A 167 -5.43 -11.42 22.25
C GLU A 167 -6.11 -10.25 21.48
N PHE A 168 -5.31 -9.48 20.73
CA PHE A 168 -5.76 -8.38 19.87
C PHE A 168 -6.00 -8.81 18.42
N ASP A 169 -5.74 -10.07 18.06
CA ASP A 169 -6.00 -10.57 16.71
C ASP A 169 -7.46 -11.02 16.58
N ALA A 170 -8.25 -10.21 15.87
CA ALA A 170 -9.67 -10.50 15.67
C ALA A 170 -9.91 -11.77 14.84
N ALA A 171 -9.01 -12.08 13.88
CA ALA A 171 -9.16 -13.26 13.04
C ALA A 171 -9.01 -14.53 13.89
N ARG A 172 -8.01 -14.56 14.78
CA ARG A 172 -7.80 -15.67 15.72
C ARG A 172 -8.93 -15.77 16.74
N ARG A 173 -9.30 -14.65 17.36
CA ARG A 173 -10.31 -14.59 18.43
C ARG A 173 -11.68 -15.07 17.97
N HIS A 174 -12.06 -14.75 16.74
CA HIS A 174 -13.39 -15.07 16.19
C HIS A 174 -13.38 -16.20 15.16
N GLY A 175 -12.23 -16.81 14.87
CA GLY A 175 -12.13 -17.85 13.84
C GLY A 175 -12.56 -17.36 12.46
N VAL A 176 -12.24 -16.11 12.11
CA VAL A 176 -12.69 -15.49 10.85
C VAL A 176 -12.00 -16.18 9.68
N THR A 177 -12.80 -16.74 8.78
CA THR A 177 -12.32 -17.24 7.48
C THR A 177 -12.71 -16.24 6.40
N ILE A 178 -11.73 -15.68 5.70
CA ILE A 178 -11.98 -14.77 4.59
C ILE A 178 -12.18 -15.60 3.32
N PRO A 179 -13.37 -15.56 2.69
CA PRO A 179 -13.59 -16.28 1.44
C PRO A 179 -12.80 -15.63 0.31
N ASN A 180 -12.41 -16.43 -0.68
CA ASN A 180 -11.94 -15.89 -1.94
C ASN A 180 -13.15 -15.30 -2.70
N ILE A 181 -13.08 -14.02 -3.07
CA ILE A 181 -14.16 -13.31 -3.75
C ILE A 181 -13.70 -12.97 -5.16
N GLU A 182 -14.42 -13.47 -6.16
CA GLU A 182 -14.15 -13.13 -7.55
C GLU A 182 -14.38 -11.63 -7.81
N PRO A 183 -13.53 -10.98 -8.63
CA PRO A 183 -13.77 -9.62 -9.06
C PRO A 183 -15.12 -9.48 -9.78
N PRO A 184 -15.81 -8.32 -9.65
CA PRO A 184 -17.05 -8.07 -10.38
C PRO A 184 -16.87 -8.28 -11.89
N ARG A 185 -17.80 -9.01 -12.51
CA ARG A 185 -17.73 -9.34 -13.94
C ARG A 185 -17.58 -8.08 -14.80
N GLY A 186 -16.58 -8.09 -15.69
CA GLY A 186 -16.30 -6.99 -16.62
C GLY A 186 -15.52 -5.81 -16.00
N CYS A 187 -15.23 -5.84 -14.71
CA CYS A 187 -14.41 -4.82 -14.06
C CYS A 187 -12.92 -5.06 -14.33
N LEU A 188 -12.21 -4.04 -14.85
CA LEU A 188 -10.76 -4.09 -15.07
C LEU A 188 -9.94 -3.53 -13.89
N CYS A 189 -10.49 -3.43 -12.67
CA CYS A 189 -9.78 -2.79 -11.54
C CYS A 189 -8.44 -3.48 -11.21
N GLY A 190 -8.32 -4.81 -11.39
CA GLY A 190 -7.02 -5.49 -11.26
C GLY A 190 -5.99 -5.03 -12.28
N GLU A 191 -6.38 -4.89 -13.55
CA GLU A 191 -5.50 -4.35 -14.61
C GLU A 191 -5.09 -2.90 -14.34
N VAL A 192 -6.04 -2.09 -13.86
CA VAL A 192 -5.79 -0.69 -13.49
C VAL A 192 -4.83 -0.60 -12.30
N LEU A 193 -5.01 -1.42 -11.27
CA LEU A 193 -4.11 -1.47 -10.10
C LEU A 193 -2.69 -1.90 -10.47
N ARG A 194 -2.54 -2.79 -11.46
CA ARG A 194 -1.24 -3.19 -12.01
C ARG A 194 -0.60 -2.14 -12.93
N GLY A 195 -1.34 -1.10 -13.32
CA GLY A 195 -0.90 -0.15 -14.34
C GLY A 195 -0.85 -0.74 -15.76
N ALA A 196 -1.51 -1.87 -16.01
CA ALA A 196 -1.58 -2.52 -17.33
C ALA A 196 -2.65 -1.89 -18.24
N LYS A 197 -3.64 -1.22 -17.64
CA LYS A 197 -4.76 -0.55 -18.30
C LYS A 197 -5.06 0.77 -17.60
N GLU A 198 -5.53 1.74 -18.36
CA GLU A 198 -6.05 2.99 -17.81
C GLU A 198 -7.52 2.83 -17.40
N PRO A 199 -8.03 3.64 -16.45
CA PRO A 199 -9.45 3.63 -16.12
C PRO A 199 -10.38 3.75 -17.34
N PHE A 200 -9.98 4.53 -18.34
CA PHE A 200 -10.73 4.75 -19.58
C PHE A 200 -10.79 3.53 -20.51
N ASP A 201 -9.90 2.54 -20.33
CA ASP A 201 -9.96 1.27 -21.06
C ASP A 201 -11.05 0.34 -20.51
N CYS A 202 -11.57 0.60 -19.31
CA CYS A 202 -12.58 -0.22 -18.67
C CYS A 202 -13.96 0.02 -19.30
N PRO A 203 -14.66 -1.01 -19.82
CA PRO A 203 -15.94 -0.83 -20.49
C PRO A 203 -17.06 -0.34 -19.56
N LEU A 204 -16.87 -0.48 -18.24
CA LEU A 204 -17.83 -0.04 -17.22
C LEU A 204 -17.62 1.41 -16.76
N PHE A 205 -16.42 1.96 -16.96
CA PHE A 205 -16.01 3.26 -16.41
C PHE A 205 -16.82 4.42 -16.99
N ASP A 206 -17.26 5.34 -16.11
CA ASP A 206 -18.12 6.51 -16.41
C ASP A 206 -19.42 6.16 -17.18
N LYS A 207 -19.83 4.90 -17.09
CA LYS A 207 -21.11 4.40 -17.57
C LYS A 207 -21.89 3.86 -16.37
N VAL A 208 -21.88 2.55 -16.22
CA VAL A 208 -22.53 1.85 -15.09
C VAL A 208 -21.69 1.87 -13.82
N CYS A 209 -20.39 2.12 -13.91
CA CYS A 209 -19.49 2.29 -12.76
C CYS A 209 -19.11 3.76 -12.62
N ASN A 210 -19.61 4.41 -11.57
CA ASN A 210 -19.36 5.81 -11.20
C ASN A 210 -19.41 5.98 -9.66
N PRO A 211 -19.07 7.14 -9.08
CA PRO A 211 -19.03 7.29 -7.62
C PRO A 211 -20.37 7.08 -6.91
N GLN A 212 -21.51 7.29 -7.58
CA GLN A 212 -22.84 7.04 -7.01
C GLN A 212 -23.24 5.56 -7.08
N SER A 213 -22.72 4.83 -8.08
CA SER A 213 -22.96 3.41 -8.30
C SER A 213 -21.64 2.70 -8.63
N PRO A 214 -20.74 2.52 -7.65
CA PRO A 214 -19.42 1.96 -7.91
C PRO A 214 -19.50 0.43 -8.06
N ILE A 215 -18.86 -0.10 -9.10
CA ILE A 215 -18.75 -1.56 -9.31
C ILE A 215 -17.44 -2.10 -8.74
N GLY A 216 -16.31 -1.47 -9.06
CA GLY A 216 -14.97 -1.89 -8.62
C GLY A 216 -14.43 -1.07 -7.45
N ALA A 217 -13.55 -1.66 -6.63
CA ALA A 217 -12.88 -0.96 -5.51
C ALA A 217 -12.19 0.34 -5.93
N CYS A 218 -11.61 0.36 -7.14
CA CYS A 218 -10.95 1.53 -7.71
C CYS A 218 -11.87 2.75 -7.88
N MET A 219 -13.21 2.56 -7.90
CA MET A 219 -14.21 3.64 -7.94
C MET A 219 -14.78 3.97 -6.55
N VAL A 220 -14.73 3.03 -5.60
CA VAL A 220 -15.19 3.24 -4.21
C VAL A 220 -14.19 4.08 -3.43
N SER A 221 -12.90 3.77 -3.56
CA SER A 221 -11.84 4.43 -2.78
C SER A 221 -11.61 5.86 -3.25
N SER A 222 -11.41 6.79 -2.30
CA SER A 222 -10.95 8.15 -2.57
C SER A 222 -9.54 8.20 -3.17
N GLU A 223 -8.71 7.19 -2.89
CA GLU A 223 -7.37 7.01 -3.46
C GLU A 223 -7.39 6.14 -4.73
N GLY A 224 -8.56 5.65 -5.14
CA GLY A 224 -8.69 4.77 -6.29
C GLY A 224 -8.43 5.49 -7.62
N ALA A 225 -7.62 4.90 -8.48
CA ALA A 225 -7.29 5.47 -9.79
C ALA A 225 -8.53 5.78 -10.65
N CYS A 226 -9.56 4.92 -10.61
CA CYS A 226 -10.81 5.19 -11.34
C CYS A 226 -11.57 6.36 -10.72
N SER A 227 -11.67 6.45 -9.40
CA SER A 227 -12.33 7.59 -8.72
C SER A 227 -11.63 8.91 -9.05
N ALA A 228 -10.29 8.92 -9.04
CA ALA A 228 -9.48 10.08 -9.42
C ALA A 228 -9.68 10.46 -10.89
N ALA A 229 -9.59 9.50 -11.81
CA ALA A 229 -9.82 9.74 -13.24
C ALA A 229 -11.24 10.26 -13.50
N TRP A 230 -12.24 9.73 -12.80
CA TRP A 230 -13.61 10.21 -12.91
C TRP A 230 -13.72 11.66 -12.42
N LYS A 231 -13.19 11.97 -11.24
CA LYS A 231 -13.29 13.30 -10.62
C LYS A 231 -12.66 14.40 -11.48
N TYR A 232 -11.52 14.12 -12.11
CA TYR A 232 -10.74 15.11 -12.86
C TYR A 232 -10.87 14.96 -14.38
N ARG A 233 -11.80 14.12 -14.88
CA ARG A 233 -12.09 14.06 -16.32
C ARG A 233 -12.52 15.44 -16.80
N ARG A 234 -11.97 15.86 -17.95
CA ARG A 234 -12.46 17.07 -18.62
C ARG A 234 -13.83 16.73 -19.21
N ALA A 235 -14.84 17.54 -18.87
CA ALA A 235 -16.15 17.52 -19.51
C ALA A 235 -16.05 18.01 -20.96
#